data_AF-A0A9X3C5Z7-F1
#
_entry.id   AF-A0A9X3C5Z7-F1
#
_cell.length_a   1.000
_cell.length_b   1.000
_cell.length_c   1.000
_cell.angle_alpha   90.00
_cell.angle_beta   90.00
_cell.angle_gamma   90.00
#
_symmetry.space_group_name_H-M   'P 1'
#
loop_
_entity.id
_entity.type
_entity.pdbx_description
1 polymer ?
#
loop_
_entity_poly.entity_id
_entity_poly.type
_entity_poly.pdbx_seq_one_letter_code
_entity_poly.pdbx_strand_id
1 'polypeptide(L)' 'MFDDTMNIFMGFNWFIHETKKGTLLLEHSGGSGGSRSSLQFLPELNSGFVILTNSLANRNILEKEIAELLDKK' A
#
# COMPACT_ATOMS: atom_id res chain seq x y z
N MET A 1 -1.42 2.84 5.35
CA MET A 1 -2.52 1.86 5.46
C MET A 1 -3.82 2.57 5.16
N PHE A 2 -4.59 2.11 4.17
CA PHE A 2 -5.90 2.67 3.86
C PHE A 2 -6.84 2.39 5.03
N ASP A 3 -7.35 3.45 5.65
CA ASP A 3 -8.27 3.40 6.80
C ASP A 3 -9.61 2.71 6.46
N ASP A 4 -9.89 2.54 5.16
CA ASP A 4 -11.09 1.91 4.63
C ASP A 4 -10.94 0.42 4.23
N THR A 5 -9.88 -0.25 4.71
CA THR A 5 -9.69 -1.69 4.47
C THR A 5 -10.71 -2.51 5.26
N MET A 6 -11.50 -3.34 4.57
CA MET A 6 -12.51 -4.22 5.18
C MET A 6 -11.97 -5.64 5.40
N ASN A 7 -11.24 -6.19 4.41
CA ASN A 7 -10.67 -7.53 4.47
C ASN A 7 -9.18 -7.51 4.12
N ILE A 8 -8.41 -8.39 4.76
CA ILE A 8 -7.01 -8.65 4.44
C ILE A 8 -6.85 -10.15 4.21
N PHE A 9 -6.44 -10.52 3.01
CA PHE A 9 -6.10 -11.88 2.62
C PHE A 9 -4.61 -12.01 2.32
N MET A 10 -4.10 -13.24 2.35
CA MET A 10 -2.73 -13.54 1.96
C MET A 10 -2.74 -14.42 0.72
N GLY A 11 -2.11 -13.94 -0.35
CA GLY A 11 -1.80 -14.73 -1.55
C GLY A 11 -0.44 -15.43 -1.42
N PHE A 12 0.22 -15.69 -2.54
CA PHE A 12 1.62 -16.17 -2.53
C PHE A 12 2.59 -15.04 -2.18
N ASN A 13 2.76 -14.81 -0.87
CA ASN A 13 3.58 -13.74 -0.29
C ASN A 13 3.05 -12.32 -0.51
N TRP A 14 1.80 -12.16 -0.96
CA TRP A 14 1.16 -10.86 -1.17
C TRP A 14 0.08 -10.62 -0.12
N PHE A 15 0.02 -9.41 0.42
CA PHE A 15 -1.16 -8.94 1.13
C PHE A 15 -2.17 -8.43 0.12
N ILE A 16 -3.41 -8.90 0.23
CA ILE A 16 -4.51 -8.53 -0.65
C ILE A 16 -5.53 -7.83 0.23
N HIS A 17 -5.69 -6.54 0.02
CA HIS A 17 -6.63 -5.69 0.74
C HIS A 17 -7.84 -5.45 -0.13
N GLU A 18 -9.02 -5.50 0.47
CA GLU A 18 -10.27 -5.10 -0.16
C GLU A 18 -10.84 -3.91 0.63
N THR A 19 -11.07 -2.80 -0.06
CA THR A 19 -11.70 -1.62 0.56
C THR A 19 -13.21 -1.82 0.71
N LYS A 20 -13.88 -1.03 1.55
CA LYS A 20 -15.35 -1.04 1.65
C LYS A 20 -16.07 -0.76 0.32
N LYS A 21 -15.38 -0.14 -0.65
CA LYS A 21 -15.89 0.13 -2.00
C LYS A 21 -15.66 -1.04 -2.98
N GLY A 22 -15.07 -2.15 -2.51
CA GLY A 22 -14.73 -3.32 -3.32
C GLY A 22 -13.45 -3.15 -4.16
N THR A 23 -12.65 -2.11 -3.91
CA THR A 23 -11.37 -1.90 -4.61
C THR A 23 -10.33 -2.85 -4.07
N LEU A 24 -9.61 -3.54 -4.96
CA LEU A 24 -8.49 -4.39 -4.61
C LEU A 24 -7.19 -3.60 -4.55
N LEU A 25 -6.39 -3.92 -3.53
CA LEU A 25 -5.03 -3.44 -3.38
C LEU A 25 -4.12 -4.63 -3.10
N LEU A 26 -3.11 -4.81 -3.95
CA LEU A 26 -2.07 -5.82 -3.77
C LEU A 26 -0.84 -5.16 -3.18
N GLU A 27 -0.38 -5.63 -2.03
CA GLU A 27 0.72 -5.04 -1.27
C GLU A 27 1.82 -6.05 -0.94
N HIS A 28 3.07 -5.60 -1.01
CA HIS A 28 4.19 -6.21 -0.30
C HIS A 28 5.03 -5.11 0.34
N SER A 29 5.43 -5.29 1.61
CA SER A 29 6.36 -4.40 2.27
C SER A 29 7.58 -5.15 2.82
N GLY A 30 8.71 -4.43 2.86
CA GLY A 30 9.98 -4.98 3.28
C GLY A 30 10.76 -4.00 4.13
N GLY A 31 11.68 -4.52 4.94
CA GLY A 31 12.56 -3.69 5.73
C GLY A 31 13.74 -4.46 6.30
N SER A 32 14.92 -3.84 6.23
CA SER A 32 16.15 -4.32 6.87
C SER A 32 17.06 -3.13 7.15
N GLY A 33 17.69 -3.07 8.32
CA GLY A 33 18.72 -2.08 8.69
C GLY A 33 18.46 -0.66 8.18
N GLY A 34 17.55 0.08 8.83
CA GLY A 34 17.15 1.45 8.42
C GLY A 34 16.35 1.54 7.11
N SER A 35 16.53 0.60 6.17
CA SER A 35 15.85 0.57 4.87
C SER A 35 14.42 0.08 4.98
N ARG A 36 13.55 0.64 4.15
CA ARG A 36 12.11 0.35 4.08
C ARG A 36 11.65 0.39 2.63
N SER A 37 10.84 -0.58 2.26
CA SER A 37 10.18 -0.66 0.97
C SER A 37 8.69 -0.90 1.15
N SER A 38 7.90 -0.34 0.23
CA SER A 38 6.50 -0.68 0.02
C SER A 38 6.21 -0.72 -1.46
N LEU A 39 5.49 -1.75 -1.87
CA LEU A 39 4.96 -1.88 -3.22
C LEU A 39 3.46 -2.07 -3.10
N GLN A 40 2.72 -1.26 -3.85
CA GLN A 40 1.27 -1.28 -3.87
C GLN A 40 0.78 -1.22 -5.32
N PHE A 41 -0.18 -2.08 -5.67
CA PHE A 41 -0.79 -2.14 -6.98
C PHE A 41 -2.32 -2.16 -6.86
N LEU A 42 -2.97 -1.30 -7.65
CA LEU A 42 -4.42 -1.14 -7.75
C LEU A 42 -4.85 -1.61 -9.15
N PRO A 43 -5.31 -2.88 -9.30
CA PRO A 43 -5.64 -3.47 -10.60
C PRO A 43 -6.66 -2.65 -11.40
N GLU A 44 -7.67 -2.08 -10.73
CA GLU A 44 -8.75 -1.30 -11.34
C GLU A 44 -8.25 -0.01 -11.98
N LEU A 45 -7.16 0.55 -11.45
CA LEU A 45 -6.52 1.74 -11.99
C LEU A 45 -5.39 1.40 -12.96
N ASN A 46 -5.09 0.11 -13.17
CA ASN A 46 -3.92 -0.39 -13.90
C ASN A 46 -2.64 0.38 -13.51
N SER A 47 -2.48 0.67 -12.22
CA SER A 47 -1.39 1.50 -11.71
C SER A 47 -1.04 1.14 -10.29
N GLY A 48 0.12 1.61 -9.85
CA GLY A 48 0.65 1.33 -8.53
C GLY A 48 1.84 2.22 -8.24
N PHE A 49 2.44 2.00 -7.08
CA PHE A 49 3.59 2.76 -6.63
C PHE A 49 4.57 1.89 -5.88
N VAL A 50 5.82 2.32 -5.91
CA VAL A 50 6.93 1.73 -5.16
C VAL A 50 7.56 2.84 -4.34
N ILE A 51 7.61 2.66 -3.03
CA ILE A 51 8.31 3.54 -2.10
C ILE A 51 9.58 2.82 -1.65
N LEU A 52 10.73 3.48 -1.81
CA LEU A 52 12.01 3.05 -1.27
C LEU A 52 12.57 4.17 -0.42
N THR A 53 12.87 3.89 0.84
CA THR A 53 13.39 4.90 1.77
C THR A 53 14.28 4.28 2.82
N ASN A 54 15.18 5.08 3.40
CA ASN A 54 16.02 4.71 4.53
C ASN A 54 15.45 5.20 5.88
N SER A 55 14.15 5.53 5.91
CA SER A 55 13.45 6.00 7.12
C SER A 55 12.04 5.41 7.21
N LEU A 56 11.74 4.76 8.34
CA LEU A 56 10.39 4.26 8.63
C LEU A 56 9.37 5.39 8.72
N ALA A 57 9.75 6.53 9.31
CA ALA A 57 8.87 7.68 9.40
C ALA A 57 8.49 8.19 8.00
N ASN A 58 9.46 8.28 7.09
CA ASN A 58 9.22 8.75 5.73
C ASN A 58 8.30 7.81 4.96
N ARG A 59 8.50 6.49 5.08
CA ARG A 59 7.60 5.50 4.44
C ARG A 59 6.16 5.71 4.88
N ASN A 60 5.93 5.79 6.19
CA ASN A 60 4.58 5.89 6.73
C ASN A 60 3.89 7.20 6.32
N ILE A 61 4.63 8.31 6.23
CA ILE A 61 4.11 9.60 5.73
C ILE A 61 3.74 9.47 4.25
N LEU A 62 4.65 8.97 3.41
CA LEU A 62 4.41 8.84 1.96
C LEU A 62 3.23 7.90 1.64
N GLU A 63 3.10 6.77 2.34
CA GLU A 63 1.96 5.88 2.18
C GLU A 63 0.63 6.56 2.50
N LYS A 64 0.61 7.44 3.52
CA LYS A 64 -0.57 8.19 3.90
C LYS A 64 -0.93 9.24 2.84
N GLU A 65 0.05 10.02 2.39
CA GLU A 65 -0.15 11.04 1.37
C GLU A 65 -0.66 10.45 0.05
N ILE A 66 -0.15 9.28 -0.36
CA ILE A 66 -0.63 8.60 -1.57
C ILE A 66 -2.06 8.09 -1.39
N ALA A 67 -2.41 7.53 -0.23
CA ALA A 67 -3.78 7.11 0.05
C ALA A 67 -4.77 8.28 -0.06
N GLU A 68 -4.43 9.45 0.51
CA GLU A 68 -5.24 10.66 0.42
C GLU A 68 -5.40 11.19 -1.03
N LEU A 69 -4.43 10.96 -1.91
CA LEU A 69 -4.53 11.31 -3.34
C LEU A 69 -5.49 10.38 -4.09
N LEU A 70 -5.58 9.12 -3.68
CA LEU A 70 -6.45 8.11 -4.31
C LEU A 70 -7.90 8.26 -3.85
N ASP A 71 -8.14 8.65 -2.59
CA ASP A 71 -9.50 8.87 -2.05
C ASP A 71 -10.22 10.08 -2.66
N LYS A 72 -9.48 11.00 -3.29
CA LYS A 72 -10.02 12.20 -3.96
C LYS A 72 -10.49 11.94 -5.40
N LYS A 73 -10.28 10.74 -5.94
CA LYS A 73 -10.75 10.34 -7.28
C LYS A 73 -12.04 9.54 -7.19
#